data_AF-A0A8T5UM43-F1
#
_entry.id   AF-A0A8T5UM43-F1
#
_cell.length_a   1.000
_cell.length_b   1.000
_cell.length_c   1.000
_cell.angle_alpha   90.00
_cell.angle_beta   90.00
_cell.angle_gamma   90.00
#
_symmetry.space_group_name_H-M   'P 1'
#
loop_
_entity.id
_entity.type
_entity.pdbx_description
1 polymer ?
#
loop_
_entity_poly.entity_id
_entity_poly.type
_entity_poly.pdbx_seq_one_letter_code
_entity_poly.pdbx_strand_id
1 'polypeptide(L)'
;MSVFPISSRSVGQILTDARKISRKDMRILYLLRNLGPQRFTTVIENSGLSRSTVSKYLQYHLSQNSVEKRLYTNQSQNIQEQRYFITELGIEKLGHELYLNKDLIFFNEASGLISRLTDLVNFYVSIGVADSIINQIIKMIMNIGNNYFDLEQNHDLYLTLFYIYLNSVLTRDFKFEIKEFCKHYNVKKIKIDYHVDKIMSSKQGFYMFSRGDDIFFFHEEDVLGKITKQLIKDKLVSEIIRVNLDSKKKAMNLDLDLVSEEISDDLIKQEYIWDAIKEPYEILIEKMIIKFALDLGVPKTSLWDMSLLSTILSKPEGGTISVINIIEGSTRYEDLNLVSIAESEDSLLDDVLGDIEGFCISCGKTIWKKDITNPCPRCGMRFDTIKLTKNVNKASEISVEYRQKYLLEEEEIECPNPDCTYRVKIGWGECPQCGVVFK
;
A
#
# COMPACT_ATOMS: atom_id res chain seq x y z
N MET A 1 -3.18 -25.45 11.60
CA MET A 1 -1.72 -25.26 11.45
C MET A 1 -1.52 -24.09 10.51
N SER A 2 -0.97 -22.98 10.99
CA SER A 2 -0.62 -21.83 10.14
C SER A 2 0.42 -22.28 9.12
N VAL A 3 0.11 -22.17 7.83
CA VAL A 3 1.07 -22.43 6.76
C VAL A 3 1.95 -21.18 6.69
N PHE A 4 3.10 -21.21 7.35
CA PHE A 4 4.12 -20.19 7.13
C PHE A 4 4.52 -20.23 5.65
N PRO A 5 4.53 -19.08 4.95
CA PRO A 5 4.98 -19.03 3.56
C PRO A 5 6.46 -19.45 3.52
N ILE A 6 6.77 -20.40 2.64
CA ILE A 6 8.15 -20.84 2.39
C ILE A 6 8.95 -19.64 1.87
N SER A 7 10.07 -19.31 2.52
CA SER A 7 10.91 -18.18 2.11
C SER A 7 11.42 -18.34 0.66
N SER A 8 11.68 -17.23 -0.03
CA SER A 8 12.24 -17.23 -1.40
C SER A 8 13.56 -18.02 -1.51
N ARG A 9 14.37 -18.00 -0.45
CA ARG A 9 15.61 -18.78 -0.32
C ARG A 9 15.34 -20.29 -0.25
N SER A 10 14.34 -20.70 0.51
CA SER A 10 13.92 -22.10 0.61
C SER A 10 13.32 -22.62 -0.70
N VAL A 11 12.58 -21.78 -1.43
CA VAL A 11 12.17 -22.10 -2.81
C VAL A 11 13.40 -22.33 -3.70
N GLY A 12 14.41 -21.45 -3.64
CA GLY A 12 15.66 -21.61 -4.39
C GLY A 12 16.41 -22.92 -4.10
N GLN A 13 16.48 -23.33 -2.82
CA GLN A 13 17.08 -24.60 -2.43
C GLN A 13 16.28 -25.80 -2.94
N ILE A 14 14.96 -25.80 -2.79
CA ILE A 14 14.06 -26.84 -3.32
C ILE A 14 14.22 -26.98 -4.83
N LEU A 15 14.33 -25.87 -5.57
CA LEU A 15 14.55 -25.88 -7.01
C LEU A 15 15.93 -26.46 -7.38
N THR A 16 16.96 -26.14 -6.59
CA THR A 16 18.31 -26.68 -6.77
C THR A 16 18.34 -28.18 -6.54
N ASP A 17 17.67 -28.67 -5.50
CA ASP A 17 17.62 -30.09 -5.17
C ASP A 17 16.73 -30.87 -6.15
N ALA A 18 15.62 -30.28 -6.61
CA ALA A 18 14.79 -30.86 -7.67
C ALA A 18 15.60 -31.13 -8.96
N ARG A 19 16.54 -30.25 -9.31
CA ARG A 19 17.42 -30.43 -10.49
C ARG A 19 18.38 -31.62 -10.36
N LYS A 20 18.77 -31.98 -9.14
CA LYS A 20 19.64 -33.14 -8.85
C LYS A 20 18.90 -34.48 -8.97
N ILE A 21 17.56 -34.47 -8.94
CA ILE A 21 16.75 -35.68 -9.12
C ILE A 21 16.81 -36.12 -10.59
N SER A 22 17.51 -37.21 -10.87
CA SER A 22 17.70 -37.76 -12.22
C SER A 22 16.40 -38.28 -12.85
N ARG A 23 15.52 -38.84 -12.02
CA ARG A 23 14.19 -39.33 -12.42
C ARG A 23 13.21 -38.19 -12.65
N LYS A 24 12.90 -37.91 -13.91
CA LYS A 24 12.04 -36.80 -14.35
C LYS A 24 10.61 -36.87 -13.82
N ASP A 25 10.07 -38.07 -13.68
CA ASP A 25 8.75 -38.33 -13.08
C ASP A 25 8.73 -38.00 -11.58
N MET A 26 9.79 -38.38 -10.85
CA MET A 26 9.93 -38.14 -9.42
C MET A 26 10.17 -36.67 -9.09
N ARG A 27 10.88 -35.95 -9.98
CA ARG A 27 11.07 -34.51 -9.87
C ARG A 27 9.76 -33.74 -9.80
N ILE A 28 8.76 -34.14 -10.59
CA ILE A 28 7.43 -33.50 -10.58
C ILE A 28 6.72 -33.73 -9.24
N LEU A 29 6.74 -34.97 -8.72
CA LEU A 29 6.18 -35.28 -7.39
C LEU A 29 6.89 -34.50 -6.28
N TYR A 30 8.23 -34.42 -6.33
CA TYR A 30 9.03 -33.67 -5.37
C TYR A 30 8.66 -32.19 -5.33
N LEU A 31 8.46 -31.56 -6.50
CA LEU A 31 8.05 -30.15 -6.58
C LEU A 31 6.64 -29.92 -6.05
N LEU A 32 5.68 -30.77 -6.42
CA LEU A 32 4.29 -30.64 -5.95
C LEU A 32 4.15 -30.87 -4.44
N ARG A 33 5.01 -31.70 -3.85
CA ARG A 33 5.07 -31.91 -2.40
C ARG A 33 5.65 -30.72 -1.65
N ASN A 34 6.77 -30.19 -2.14
CA ASN A 34 7.57 -29.20 -1.39
C ASN A 34 7.17 -27.75 -1.66
N LEU A 35 6.76 -27.41 -2.89
CA LEU A 35 6.27 -26.07 -3.25
C LEU A 35 4.74 -25.98 -3.25
N GLY A 36 4.06 -27.08 -2.93
CA GLY A 36 2.60 -27.16 -2.93
C GLY A 36 1.99 -27.20 -4.34
N PRO A 37 0.67 -26.95 -4.44
CA PRO A 37 -0.08 -27.08 -5.67
C PRO A 37 0.33 -26.05 -6.72
N GLN A 38 0.62 -26.50 -7.94
CA GLN A 38 1.20 -25.67 -8.99
C GLN A 38 0.38 -25.70 -10.29
N ARG A 39 0.46 -24.60 -11.07
CA ARG A 39 -0.01 -24.56 -12.46
C ARG A 39 0.88 -25.40 -13.35
N PHE A 40 0.36 -25.80 -14.51
CA PHE A 40 1.13 -26.50 -15.53
C PHE A 40 2.40 -25.72 -15.94
N THR A 41 2.28 -24.41 -16.15
CA THR A 41 3.40 -23.53 -16.51
C THR A 41 4.44 -23.45 -15.41
N THR A 42 4.02 -23.33 -14.16
CA THR A 42 4.89 -23.30 -12.99
C THR A 42 5.66 -24.61 -12.79
N VAL A 43 5.02 -25.77 -13.06
CA VAL A 43 5.73 -27.07 -13.04
C VAL A 43 6.81 -27.13 -14.14
N ILE A 44 6.55 -26.56 -15.33
CA ILE A 44 7.56 -26.48 -16.40
C ILE A 44 8.75 -25.65 -15.95
N GLU A 45 8.49 -24.43 -15.47
CA GLU A 45 9.52 -23.49 -15.00
C GLU A 45 10.37 -24.11 -13.89
N ASN A 46 9.73 -24.66 -12.86
CA ASN A 46 10.40 -25.17 -11.66
C ASN A 46 11.13 -26.51 -11.90
N SER A 47 10.64 -27.35 -12.80
CA SER A 47 11.26 -28.65 -13.10
C SER A 47 12.45 -28.56 -14.06
N GLY A 48 12.52 -27.48 -14.85
CA GLY A 48 13.48 -27.34 -15.94
C GLY A 48 13.30 -28.41 -17.04
N LEU A 49 12.11 -28.99 -17.15
CA LEU A 49 11.76 -30.02 -18.15
C LEU A 49 10.99 -29.39 -19.31
N SER A 50 11.08 -30.00 -20.51
CA SER A 50 10.30 -29.53 -21.65
C SER A 50 8.79 -29.71 -21.42
N ARG A 51 7.98 -28.86 -22.07
CA ARG A 51 6.51 -28.92 -22.01
C ARG A 51 5.95 -30.32 -22.31
N SER A 52 6.49 -31.00 -23.32
CA SER A 52 6.09 -32.36 -23.70
C SER A 52 6.42 -33.38 -22.62
N THR A 53 7.58 -33.25 -21.98
CA THR A 53 8.02 -34.10 -20.88
C THR A 53 7.13 -33.94 -19.65
N VAL A 54 6.83 -32.69 -19.27
CA VAL A 54 5.94 -32.39 -18.13
C VAL A 54 4.52 -32.92 -18.40
N SER A 55 3.99 -32.70 -19.61
CA SER A 55 2.68 -33.24 -20.00
C SER A 55 2.62 -34.76 -19.88
N LYS A 56 3.63 -35.47 -20.42
CA LYS A 56 3.71 -36.93 -20.36
C LYS A 56 3.69 -37.45 -18.92
N TYR A 57 4.53 -36.89 -18.04
CA TYR A 57 4.65 -37.40 -16.68
C TYR A 57 3.53 -36.93 -15.74
N LEU A 58 2.93 -35.76 -15.96
CA LEU A 58 1.71 -35.39 -15.24
C LEU A 58 0.53 -36.30 -15.61
N GLN A 59 0.35 -36.62 -16.90
CA GLN A 59 -0.67 -37.60 -17.33
C GLN A 59 -0.43 -38.98 -16.73
N TYR A 60 0.83 -39.42 -16.71
CA TYR A 60 1.21 -40.65 -16.03
C TYR A 60 0.80 -40.62 -14.55
N HIS A 61 1.16 -39.59 -13.78
CA HIS A 61 0.82 -39.50 -12.36
C HIS A 61 -0.68 -39.32 -12.09
N LEU A 62 -1.41 -38.64 -12.98
CA LEU A 62 -2.87 -38.56 -12.94
C LEU A 62 -3.51 -39.94 -13.12
N SER A 63 -3.06 -40.72 -14.12
CA SER A 63 -3.58 -42.08 -14.37
C SER A 63 -3.31 -43.05 -13.22
N GLN A 64 -2.33 -42.72 -12.38
CA GLN A 64 -1.87 -43.52 -11.25
C GLN A 64 -2.36 -42.99 -9.90
N ASN A 65 -3.30 -42.03 -9.90
CA ASN A 65 -3.82 -41.34 -8.70
C ASN A 65 -2.72 -40.81 -7.75
N SER A 66 -1.54 -40.51 -8.30
CA SER A 66 -0.37 -40.00 -7.56
C SER A 66 -0.34 -38.46 -7.58
N VAL A 67 -1.08 -37.88 -8.52
CA VAL A 67 -1.37 -36.45 -8.62
C VAL A 67 -2.85 -36.31 -8.96
N GLU A 68 -3.47 -35.25 -8.48
CA GLU A 68 -4.83 -34.85 -8.83
C GLU A 68 -4.84 -33.46 -9.45
N LYS A 69 -5.84 -33.18 -10.27
CA LYS A 69 -6.07 -31.87 -10.87
C LYS A 69 -7.36 -31.28 -10.32
N ARG A 70 -7.27 -30.18 -9.58
CA ARG A 70 -8.42 -29.53 -8.93
C ARG A 70 -8.47 -28.04 -9.27
N LEU A 71 -9.66 -27.46 -9.18
CA LEU A 71 -9.83 -26.01 -9.19
C LEU A 71 -9.39 -25.44 -7.84
N TYR A 72 -8.49 -24.47 -7.88
CA TYR A 72 -7.98 -23.76 -6.72
C TYR A 72 -8.43 -22.31 -6.78
N THR A 73 -9.11 -21.85 -5.74
CA THR A 73 -9.50 -20.45 -5.58
C THR A 73 -8.35 -19.71 -4.90
N ASN A 74 -7.67 -18.85 -5.64
CA ASN A 74 -6.70 -17.94 -5.06
C ASN A 74 -7.44 -16.82 -4.33
N GLN A 75 -7.53 -16.91 -2.99
CA GLN A 75 -8.27 -15.95 -2.16
C GLN A 75 -7.74 -14.52 -2.28
N SER A 76 -6.45 -14.34 -2.57
CA SER A 76 -5.81 -13.02 -2.69
C SER A 76 -6.15 -12.30 -3.99
N GLN A 77 -6.53 -13.03 -5.04
CA GLN A 77 -6.82 -12.48 -6.38
C GLN A 77 -8.25 -12.76 -6.84
N ASN A 78 -9.03 -13.50 -6.06
CA ASN A 78 -10.37 -13.99 -6.38
C ASN A 78 -10.49 -14.69 -7.75
N ILE A 79 -9.43 -15.39 -8.16
CA ILE A 79 -9.36 -16.12 -9.44
C ILE A 79 -9.39 -17.62 -9.15
N GLN A 80 -10.22 -18.36 -9.91
CA GLN A 80 -10.17 -19.82 -9.95
C GLN A 80 -9.23 -20.30 -11.04
N GLU A 81 -8.31 -21.18 -10.66
CA GLU A 81 -7.28 -21.68 -11.56
C GLU A 81 -7.06 -23.19 -11.36
N GLN A 82 -6.76 -23.89 -12.46
CA GLN A 82 -6.47 -25.32 -12.39
C GLN A 82 -5.04 -25.55 -11.88
N ARG A 83 -4.93 -26.29 -10.78
CA ARG A 83 -3.64 -26.68 -10.20
C ARG A 83 -3.54 -28.20 -10.02
N TYR A 84 -2.31 -28.68 -10.03
CA TYR A 84 -1.97 -30.07 -9.75
C TYR A 84 -1.60 -30.21 -8.27
N PHE A 85 -2.14 -31.22 -7.61
CA PHE A 85 -1.98 -31.53 -6.20
C PHE A 85 -1.34 -32.91 -6.09
N ILE A 86 -0.32 -33.08 -5.25
CA ILE A 86 0.16 -34.42 -4.94
C ILE A 86 -0.84 -35.12 -3.98
N THR A 87 -1.08 -36.41 -4.19
CA THR A 87 -1.91 -37.23 -3.31
C THR A 87 -1.06 -37.95 -2.25
N GLU A 88 -1.69 -38.60 -1.27
CA GLU A 88 -0.99 -39.48 -0.32
C GLU A 88 -0.23 -40.61 -1.05
N LEU A 89 -0.84 -41.23 -2.07
CA LEU A 89 -0.17 -42.21 -2.92
C LEU A 89 1.04 -41.64 -3.66
N GLY A 90 0.98 -40.38 -4.10
CA GLY A 90 2.11 -39.68 -4.69
C GLY A 90 3.24 -39.40 -3.69
N ILE A 91 2.87 -39.09 -2.45
CA ILE A 91 3.80 -38.89 -1.32
C ILE A 91 4.52 -40.20 -0.97
N GLU A 92 3.79 -41.32 -0.92
CA GLU A 92 4.34 -42.66 -0.68
C GLU A 92 5.30 -43.08 -1.80
N LYS A 93 4.89 -42.89 -3.06
CA LYS A 93 5.73 -43.19 -4.23
C LYS A 93 7.02 -42.39 -4.27
N LEU A 94 7.04 -41.17 -3.73
CA LEU A 94 8.24 -40.34 -3.68
C LEU A 94 9.34 -40.95 -2.78
N GLY A 95 8.96 -41.77 -1.80
CA GLY A 95 9.88 -42.41 -0.85
C GLY A 95 10.42 -41.45 0.23
N HIS A 96 10.91 -42.02 1.34
CA HIS A 96 11.42 -41.26 2.49
C HIS A 96 12.81 -40.63 2.24
N GLU A 97 13.58 -41.08 1.25
CA GLU A 97 14.93 -40.53 0.97
C GLU A 97 14.90 -39.18 0.24
N LEU A 98 13.81 -38.88 -0.47
CA LEU A 98 13.56 -37.57 -1.09
C LEU A 98 12.73 -36.64 -0.17
N TYR A 99 12.65 -37.01 1.12
CA TYR A 99 12.03 -36.21 2.16
C TYR A 99 12.96 -35.06 2.54
N LEU A 100 12.62 -33.84 2.14
CA LEU A 100 13.13 -32.66 2.86
C LEU A 100 12.44 -32.65 4.21
N ASN A 101 13.22 -32.85 5.28
CA ASN A 101 12.72 -32.68 6.63
C ASN A 101 12.36 -31.20 6.82
N LYS A 102 11.07 -30.87 6.73
CA LYS A 102 10.56 -29.51 6.93
C LYS A 102 11.03 -28.93 8.26
N ASP A 103 11.19 -29.77 9.27
CA ASP A 103 11.70 -29.38 10.58
C ASP A 103 13.18 -28.98 10.52
N LEU A 104 13.97 -29.59 9.62
CA LEU A 104 15.39 -29.29 9.44
C LEU A 104 15.61 -28.04 8.59
N ILE A 105 14.75 -27.78 7.60
CA ILE A 105 14.71 -26.47 6.91
C ILE A 105 14.34 -25.38 7.90
N PHE A 106 13.25 -25.58 8.65
CA PHE A 106 12.80 -24.66 9.68
C PHE A 106 13.88 -24.40 10.72
N PHE A 107 14.55 -25.45 11.21
CA PHE A 107 15.64 -25.33 12.17
C PHE A 107 16.83 -24.55 11.61
N ASN A 108 17.19 -24.76 10.35
CA ASN A 108 18.26 -24.01 9.69
C ASN A 108 17.88 -22.55 9.44
N GLU A 109 16.63 -22.27 9.06
CA GLU A 109 16.12 -20.90 8.92
C GLU A 109 16.08 -20.17 10.27
N ALA A 110 15.57 -20.83 11.31
CA ALA A 110 15.55 -20.31 12.67
C ALA A 110 16.97 -20.08 13.20
N SER A 111 17.88 -21.04 13.02
CA SER A 111 19.27 -20.90 13.44
C SER A 111 20.00 -19.79 12.69
N GLY A 112 19.75 -19.63 11.39
CA GLY A 112 20.31 -18.52 10.61
C GLY A 112 19.79 -17.16 11.05
N LEU A 113 18.51 -17.07 11.39
CA LEU A 113 17.90 -15.84 11.90
C LEU A 113 18.38 -15.51 13.32
N ILE A 114 18.47 -16.51 14.20
CA ILE A 114 19.07 -16.38 15.54
C ILE A 114 20.51 -15.88 15.42
N SER A 115 21.32 -16.49 14.55
CA SER A 115 22.70 -16.07 14.33
C SER A 115 22.79 -14.61 13.87
N ARG A 116 21.93 -14.16 12.95
CA ARG A 116 21.93 -12.76 12.46
C ARG A 116 21.45 -11.76 13.50
N LEU A 117 20.49 -12.15 14.36
CA LEU A 117 20.02 -11.29 15.43
C LEU A 117 20.96 -11.25 16.63
N THR A 118 21.83 -12.26 16.80
CA THR A 118 22.75 -12.34 17.95
C THR A 118 23.67 -11.12 18.01
N ASP A 119 24.26 -10.73 16.88
CA ASP A 119 25.17 -9.57 16.83
C ASP A 119 24.45 -8.26 17.18
N LEU A 120 23.21 -8.10 16.68
CA LEU A 120 22.36 -6.95 16.97
C LEU A 120 21.93 -6.91 18.46
N VAL A 121 21.55 -8.05 19.03
CA VAL A 121 21.18 -8.15 20.45
C VAL A 121 22.40 -7.83 21.33
N ASN A 122 23.55 -8.43 21.04
CA ASN A 122 24.78 -8.17 21.77
C ASN A 122 25.19 -6.69 21.69
N PHE A 123 25.01 -6.09 20.52
CA PHE A 123 25.22 -4.65 20.33
C PHE A 123 24.34 -3.83 21.28
N TYR A 124 23.02 -4.05 21.28
CA TYR A 124 22.10 -3.28 22.14
C TYR A 124 22.33 -3.50 23.63
N VAL A 125 22.66 -4.73 24.04
CA VAL A 125 23.07 -5.02 25.41
C VAL A 125 24.34 -4.24 25.78
N SER A 126 25.31 -4.15 24.86
CA SER A 126 26.58 -3.45 25.11
C SER A 126 26.43 -1.94 25.31
N ILE A 127 25.40 -1.33 24.70
CA ILE A 127 25.08 0.10 24.88
C ILE A 127 23.98 0.34 25.94
N GLY A 128 23.61 -0.70 26.71
CA GLY A 128 22.73 -0.58 27.86
C GLY A 128 21.24 -0.42 27.54
N VAL A 129 20.78 -0.86 26.36
CA VAL A 129 19.36 -0.82 26.00
C VAL A 129 18.60 -1.92 26.75
N ALA A 130 17.44 -1.58 27.31
CA ALA A 130 16.62 -2.54 28.06
C ALA A 130 16.09 -3.67 27.17
N ASP A 131 16.03 -4.90 27.69
CA ASP A 131 15.55 -6.09 26.97
C ASP A 131 14.16 -5.92 26.37
N SER A 132 13.28 -5.16 27.03
CA SER A 132 11.93 -4.86 26.51
C SER A 132 11.97 -4.09 25.20
N ILE A 133 12.89 -3.13 25.06
CA ILE A 133 13.11 -2.34 23.85
C ILE A 133 13.79 -3.20 22.78
N ILE A 134 14.81 -3.99 23.14
CA ILE A 134 15.47 -4.92 22.22
C ILE A 134 14.44 -5.85 21.57
N ASN A 135 13.55 -6.43 22.38
CA ASN A 135 12.48 -7.29 21.88
C ASN A 135 11.51 -6.57 20.93
N GLN A 136 11.24 -5.28 21.14
CA GLN A 136 10.40 -4.50 20.23
C GLN A 136 11.11 -4.19 18.90
N ILE A 137 12.40 -3.86 18.94
CA ILE A 137 13.21 -3.67 17.73
C ILE A 137 13.31 -4.98 16.94
N ILE A 138 13.48 -6.13 17.60
CA ILE A 138 13.45 -7.44 16.93
C ILE A 138 12.10 -7.66 16.25
N LYS A 139 10.98 -7.38 16.92
CA LYS A 139 9.64 -7.49 16.29
C LYS A 139 9.52 -6.59 15.07
N MET A 140 10.05 -5.36 15.13
CA MET A 140 10.09 -4.45 13.99
C MET A 140 10.88 -5.06 12.82
N ILE A 141 12.07 -5.60 13.08
CA ILE A 141 12.89 -6.29 12.06
C ILE A 141 12.15 -7.50 11.47
N MET A 142 11.47 -8.27 12.30
CA MET A 142 10.69 -9.42 11.85
C MET A 142 9.53 -9.01 10.93
N ASN A 143 8.92 -7.84 11.16
CA ASN A 143 7.87 -7.30 10.28
C ASN A 143 8.43 -6.84 8.92
N ILE A 144 9.66 -6.30 8.88
CA ILE A 144 10.35 -5.98 7.61
C ILE A 144 10.67 -7.28 6.85
N GLY A 145 10.97 -8.35 7.58
CA GLY A 145 11.28 -9.66 7.03
C GLY A 145 12.70 -9.75 6.46
N ASN A 146 12.91 -10.72 5.55
CA ASN A 146 14.26 -11.06 5.08
C ASN A 146 14.98 -9.90 4.36
N ASN A 147 14.23 -8.96 3.77
CA ASN A 147 14.77 -7.81 3.06
C ASN A 147 15.63 -6.90 3.95
N TYR A 148 15.39 -6.90 5.28
CA TYR A 148 16.24 -6.17 6.22
C TYR A 148 17.69 -6.68 6.20
N PHE A 149 17.87 -8.00 6.10
CA PHE A 149 19.19 -8.63 6.12
C PHE A 149 19.95 -8.51 4.79
N ASP A 150 19.34 -7.91 3.77
CA ASP A 150 20.04 -7.52 2.54
C ASP A 150 20.84 -6.23 2.74
N LEU A 151 20.52 -5.44 3.79
CA LEU A 151 21.33 -4.29 4.20
C LEU A 151 22.61 -4.77 4.92
N GLU A 152 23.70 -4.04 4.73
CA GLU A 152 24.96 -4.31 5.42
C GLU A 152 24.77 -4.18 6.95
N GLN A 153 24.88 -5.30 7.65
CA GLN A 153 24.68 -5.38 9.09
C GLN A 153 25.91 -4.83 9.82
N ASN A 154 25.81 -3.61 10.33
CA ASN A 154 26.89 -2.93 11.03
C ASN A 154 26.35 -2.07 12.18
N HIS A 155 27.28 -1.52 12.97
CA HIS A 155 26.96 -0.68 14.13
C HIS A 155 26.13 0.56 13.77
N ASP A 156 26.42 1.22 12.64
CA ASP A 156 25.71 2.41 12.19
C ASP A 156 24.25 2.09 11.85
N LEU A 157 23.97 0.95 11.19
CA LEU A 157 22.62 0.47 10.92
C LEU A 157 21.87 0.16 12.21
N TYR A 158 22.51 -0.51 13.18
CA TYR A 158 21.87 -0.84 14.45
C TYR A 158 21.52 0.41 15.27
N LEU A 159 22.40 1.41 15.31
CA LEU A 159 22.08 2.71 15.88
C LEU A 159 20.95 3.40 15.14
N THR A 160 20.92 3.31 13.81
CA THR A 160 19.84 3.90 13.00
C THR A 160 18.49 3.26 13.29
N LEU A 161 18.42 1.94 13.41
CA LEU A 161 17.19 1.26 13.83
C LEU A 161 16.73 1.70 15.21
N PHE A 162 17.67 1.89 16.13
CA PHE A 162 17.33 2.35 17.46
C PHE A 162 16.82 3.79 17.43
N TYR A 163 17.44 4.65 16.63
CA TYR A 163 16.96 6.00 16.38
C TYR A 163 15.53 6.02 15.80
N ILE A 164 15.25 5.17 14.80
CA ILE A 164 13.91 5.00 14.21
C ILE A 164 12.92 4.53 15.27
N TYR A 165 13.30 3.55 16.09
CA TYR A 165 12.45 3.04 17.17
C TYR A 165 12.13 4.13 18.20
N LEU A 166 13.13 4.86 18.71
CA LEU A 166 12.94 5.95 19.68
C LEU A 166 12.06 7.07 19.12
N ASN A 167 12.20 7.34 17.82
CA ASN A 167 11.42 8.34 17.10
C ASN A 167 10.18 7.76 16.42
N SER A 168 9.73 6.56 16.79
CA SER A 168 8.44 6.06 16.33
C SER A 168 7.29 6.93 16.85
N VAL A 169 6.18 6.99 16.13
CA VAL A 169 4.94 7.59 16.63
C VAL A 169 4.42 6.80 17.84
N LEU A 170 4.62 5.48 17.86
CA LEU A 170 4.14 4.60 18.93
C LEU A 170 4.96 4.68 20.22
N THR A 171 6.08 5.40 20.23
CA THR A 171 7.01 5.54 21.37
C THR A 171 7.16 7.00 21.80
N ARG A 172 6.02 7.66 22.06
CA ARG A 172 5.94 9.10 22.33
C ARG A 172 6.93 9.61 23.39
N ASP A 173 7.18 8.83 24.43
CA ASP A 173 8.02 9.24 25.57
C ASP A 173 9.52 9.17 25.30
N PHE A 174 9.95 8.57 24.18
CA PHE A 174 11.35 8.25 23.91
C PHE A 174 12.01 9.17 22.87
N LYS A 175 11.35 10.25 22.47
CA LYS A 175 11.80 11.15 21.40
C LYS A 175 13.21 11.67 21.67
N PHE A 176 14.06 11.59 20.64
CA PHE A 176 15.48 11.91 20.74
C PHE A 176 15.89 12.71 19.50
N GLU A 177 16.19 14.01 19.63
CA GLU A 177 16.64 14.82 18.50
C GLU A 177 17.90 14.20 17.89
N ILE A 178 18.01 14.17 16.56
CA ILE A 178 19.11 13.49 15.88
C ILE A 178 20.49 14.02 16.29
N LYS A 179 20.62 15.33 16.58
CA LYS A 179 21.89 15.93 17.02
C LYS A 179 22.29 15.42 18.40
N GLU A 180 21.33 15.33 19.32
CA GLU A 180 21.56 14.81 20.65
C GLU A 180 21.87 13.31 20.60
N PHE A 181 21.13 12.55 19.79
CA PHE A 181 21.35 11.11 19.60
C PHE A 181 22.77 10.84 19.08
N CYS A 182 23.17 11.57 18.04
CA CYS A 182 24.51 11.50 17.46
C CYS A 182 25.62 11.81 18.47
N LYS A 183 25.39 12.83 19.32
CA LYS A 183 26.32 13.19 20.39
C LYS A 183 26.40 12.11 21.47
N HIS A 184 25.26 11.55 21.88
CA HIS A 184 25.18 10.55 22.94
C HIS A 184 25.87 9.24 22.54
N TYR A 185 25.62 8.76 21.32
CA TYR A 185 26.19 7.50 20.82
C TYR A 185 27.48 7.67 20.00
N ASN A 186 28.05 8.89 19.97
CA ASN A 186 29.27 9.23 19.25
C ASN A 186 29.28 8.76 17.77
N VAL A 187 28.17 9.04 17.07
CA VAL A 187 27.98 8.71 15.65
C VAL A 187 27.79 9.99 14.85
N LYS A 188 28.28 10.03 13.60
CA LYS A 188 28.08 11.19 12.74
C LYS A 188 26.66 11.19 12.17
N LYS A 189 25.97 12.33 12.18
CA LYS A 189 24.62 12.49 11.62
C LYS A 189 24.48 11.90 10.21
N ILE A 190 25.45 12.18 9.33
CA ILE A 190 25.47 11.68 7.95
C ILE A 190 25.41 10.15 7.83
N LYS A 191 25.86 9.40 8.85
CA LYS A 191 25.77 7.94 8.88
C LYS A 191 24.35 7.48 9.18
N ILE A 192 23.70 8.14 10.14
CA ILE A 192 22.29 7.88 10.47
C ILE A 192 21.41 8.26 9.28
N ASP A 193 21.58 9.47 8.73
CA ASP A 193 20.84 9.93 7.55
C ASP A 193 20.99 8.95 6.38
N TYR A 194 22.22 8.51 6.06
CA TYR A 194 22.48 7.53 5.01
C TYR A 194 21.72 6.20 5.21
N HIS A 195 21.69 5.68 6.44
CA HIS A 195 21.00 4.43 6.72
C HIS A 195 19.47 4.60 6.78
N VAL A 196 18.98 5.75 7.23
CA VAL A 196 17.55 6.11 7.11
C VAL A 196 17.16 6.09 5.63
N ASP A 197 17.91 6.79 4.77
CA ASP A 197 17.64 6.82 3.33
C ASP A 197 17.65 5.41 2.72
N LYS A 198 18.60 4.55 3.14
CA LYS A 198 18.65 3.15 2.68
C LYS A 198 17.43 2.34 3.14
N ILE A 199 17.02 2.46 4.39
CA ILE A 199 15.83 1.77 4.91
C ILE A 199 14.58 2.26 4.16
N MET A 200 14.41 3.57 4.04
CA MET A 200 13.24 4.17 3.40
C MET A 200 13.17 3.89 1.89
N SER A 201 14.29 3.93 1.18
CA SER A 201 14.36 3.63 -0.27
C SER A 201 14.19 2.15 -0.61
N SER A 202 14.40 1.25 0.35
CA SER A 202 14.37 -0.21 0.12
C SER A 202 12.97 -0.83 0.11
N LYS A 203 11.89 -0.01 0.08
CA LYS A 203 10.48 -0.45 0.12
C LYS A 203 10.17 -1.39 1.30
N GLN A 204 10.82 -1.15 2.44
CA GLN A 204 10.67 -1.94 3.66
C GLN A 204 9.41 -1.60 4.48
N GLY A 205 8.43 -0.89 3.90
CA GLY A 205 7.16 -0.59 4.57
C GLY A 205 7.21 0.52 5.62
N PHE A 206 8.33 1.24 5.77
CA PHE A 206 8.41 2.39 6.66
C PHE A 206 7.82 3.64 6.04
N TYR A 207 7.15 4.40 6.89
CA TYR A 207 6.74 5.76 6.65
C TYR A 207 7.49 6.72 7.56
N MET A 208 7.77 7.90 7.02
CA MET A 208 8.39 9.00 7.75
C MET A 208 7.57 10.27 7.52
N PHE A 209 7.63 11.21 8.46
CA PHE A 209 7.16 12.58 8.29
C PHE A 209 7.86 13.48 9.32
N SER A 210 7.83 14.79 9.09
CA SER A 210 8.55 15.77 9.92
C SER A 210 7.63 16.86 10.47
N ARG A 211 7.95 17.36 11.66
CA ARG A 211 7.35 18.55 12.26
C ARG A 211 8.46 19.49 12.71
N GLY A 212 8.82 20.45 11.85
CA GLY A 212 10.03 21.24 12.07
C GLY A 212 11.26 20.32 12.02
N ASP A 213 12.08 20.36 13.07
CA ASP A 213 13.28 19.51 13.20
C ASP A 213 12.98 18.10 13.72
N ASP A 214 11.76 17.85 14.22
CA ASP A 214 11.37 16.53 14.72
C ASP A 214 11.01 15.60 13.57
N ILE A 215 11.53 14.37 13.61
CA ILE A 215 11.23 13.31 12.64
C ILE A 215 10.44 12.20 13.32
N PHE A 216 9.42 11.70 12.62
CA PHE A 216 8.53 10.66 13.10
C PHE A 216 8.55 9.47 12.13
N PHE A 217 8.50 8.27 12.70
CA PHE A 217 8.48 7.03 11.94
C PHE A 217 7.32 6.12 12.36
N PHE A 218 6.81 5.34 11.41
CA PHE A 218 5.99 4.16 11.70
C PHE A 218 6.14 3.15 10.56
N HIS A 219 5.74 1.91 10.80
CA HIS A 219 5.82 0.83 9.83
C HIS A 219 4.43 0.37 9.41
N GLU A 220 4.22 0.05 8.13
CA GLU A 220 2.90 -0.28 7.59
C GLU A 220 2.24 -1.49 8.27
N GLU A 221 3.06 -2.40 8.82
CA GLU A 221 2.62 -3.59 9.55
C GLU A 221 2.53 -3.39 11.08
N ASP A 222 2.88 -2.22 11.61
CA ASP A 222 2.59 -1.90 13.01
C ASP A 222 1.09 -1.56 13.19
N VAL A 223 0.67 -1.33 14.44
CA VAL A 223 -0.75 -1.08 14.75
C VAL A 223 -1.25 0.20 14.07
N LEU A 224 -0.46 1.28 14.10
CA LEU A 224 -0.82 2.56 13.48
C LEU A 224 -0.90 2.42 11.95
N GLY A 225 0.11 1.81 11.33
CA GLY A 225 0.19 1.57 9.90
C GLY A 225 -0.96 0.71 9.38
N LYS A 226 -1.28 -0.38 10.09
CA LYS A 226 -2.40 -1.27 9.73
C LYS A 226 -3.74 -0.56 9.76
N ILE A 227 -4.02 0.18 10.83
CA ILE A 227 -5.28 0.90 10.99
C ILE A 227 -5.38 2.03 9.97
N THR A 228 -4.34 2.83 9.80
CA THR A 228 -4.29 3.92 8.80
C THR A 228 -4.54 3.38 7.40
N LYS A 229 -3.83 2.31 7.00
CA LYS A 229 -3.99 1.67 5.69
C LYS A 229 -5.40 1.11 5.48
N GLN A 230 -6.00 0.53 6.51
CA GLN A 230 -7.36 0.02 6.45
C GLN A 230 -8.38 1.14 6.26
N LEU A 231 -8.29 2.21 7.06
CA LEU A 231 -9.18 3.37 6.95
C LEU A 231 -9.10 4.03 5.57
N ILE A 232 -7.89 4.22 5.04
CA ILE A 232 -7.70 4.75 3.68
C ILE A 232 -8.36 3.82 2.63
N LYS A 233 -8.11 2.50 2.72
CA LYS A 233 -8.70 1.54 1.78
C LYS A 233 -10.21 1.55 1.81
N ASP A 234 -10.81 1.61 3.00
CA ASP A 234 -12.26 1.62 3.14
C ASP A 234 -12.88 2.86 2.48
N LYS A 235 -12.26 4.05 2.66
CA LYS A 235 -12.69 5.29 2.00
C LYS A 235 -12.54 5.22 0.48
N LEU A 236 -11.40 4.72 -0.02
CA LEU A 236 -11.14 4.57 -1.45
C LEU A 236 -12.11 3.59 -2.11
N VAL A 237 -12.31 2.41 -1.52
CA VAL A 237 -13.22 1.39 -2.04
C VAL A 237 -14.66 1.88 -2.05
N SER A 238 -15.10 2.54 -0.98
CA SER A 238 -16.43 3.15 -0.90
C SER A 238 -16.66 4.16 -2.04
N GLU A 239 -15.70 5.05 -2.30
CA GLU A 239 -15.82 6.04 -3.37
C GLU A 239 -15.78 5.40 -4.76
N ILE A 240 -14.94 4.37 -4.98
CA ILE A 240 -14.90 3.62 -6.24
C ILE A 240 -16.26 2.95 -6.51
N ILE A 241 -16.85 2.32 -5.50
CA ILE A 241 -18.19 1.72 -5.61
C ILE A 241 -19.22 2.80 -5.96
N ARG A 242 -19.18 3.96 -5.30
CA ARG A 242 -20.11 5.07 -5.54
C ARG A 242 -20.03 5.60 -6.97
N VAL A 243 -18.81 5.76 -7.52
CA VAL A 243 -18.60 6.20 -8.90
C VAL A 243 -19.14 5.17 -9.90
N ASN A 244 -18.95 3.87 -9.63
CA ASN A 244 -19.40 2.81 -10.55
C ASN A 244 -20.93 2.60 -10.54
N LEU A 245 -21.61 2.89 -9.44
CA LEU A 245 -23.07 2.76 -9.34
C LEU A 245 -23.82 3.96 -9.95
N ASP A 246 -23.23 5.15 -9.92
CA ASP A 246 -23.86 6.35 -10.48
C ASP A 246 -23.48 6.56 -11.95
N SER A 247 -24.38 6.18 -12.85
CA SER A 247 -24.21 6.38 -14.31
C SER A 247 -23.95 7.84 -14.75
N LYS A 248 -24.22 8.83 -13.89
CA LYS A 248 -23.89 10.25 -14.14
C LYS A 248 -22.45 10.60 -13.74
N LYS A 249 -21.80 9.80 -12.88
CA LYS A 249 -20.41 10.02 -12.47
C LYS A 249 -19.44 9.35 -13.44
N LYS A 250 -18.54 10.16 -13.99
CA LYS A 250 -17.43 9.68 -14.84
C LYS A 250 -16.06 9.78 -14.17
N ALA A 251 -15.97 10.31 -12.96
CA ALA A 251 -14.70 10.54 -12.28
C ALA A 251 -14.83 10.47 -10.76
N MET A 252 -13.76 10.01 -10.11
CA MET A 252 -13.60 10.01 -8.66
C MET A 252 -13.50 11.46 -8.16
N ASN A 253 -14.20 11.77 -7.06
CA ASN A 253 -14.23 13.11 -6.47
C ASN A 253 -14.17 13.02 -4.94
N LEU A 254 -13.13 12.35 -4.45
CA LEU A 254 -12.81 12.30 -3.03
C LEU A 254 -12.28 13.68 -2.59
N ASP A 255 -12.72 14.12 -1.42
CA ASP A 255 -12.16 15.30 -0.76
C ASP A 255 -10.96 14.85 0.09
N LEU A 256 -9.73 15.19 -0.32
CA LEU A 256 -8.54 14.70 0.39
C LEU A 256 -8.47 15.26 1.80
N ASP A 257 -8.68 16.57 1.94
CA ASP A 257 -8.64 17.29 3.21
C ASP A 257 -9.63 16.70 4.22
N LEU A 258 -10.89 16.51 3.81
CA LEU A 258 -11.91 15.92 4.70
C LEU A 258 -11.53 14.49 5.12
N VAL A 259 -11.02 13.69 4.19
CA VAL A 259 -10.70 12.28 4.47
C VAL A 259 -9.46 12.16 5.36
N SER A 260 -8.44 12.99 5.14
CA SER A 260 -7.23 13.02 5.97
C SER A 260 -7.55 13.51 7.39
N GLU A 261 -8.40 14.54 7.52
CA GLU A 261 -8.91 15.04 8.80
C GLU A 261 -9.72 13.96 9.55
N GLU A 262 -10.69 13.32 8.89
CA GLU A 262 -11.52 12.26 9.49
C GLU A 262 -10.66 11.08 10.00
N ILE A 263 -9.70 10.62 9.18
CA ILE A 263 -8.79 9.54 9.56
C ILE A 263 -7.93 9.96 10.75
N SER A 264 -7.38 11.16 10.73
CA SER A 264 -6.52 11.67 11.80
C SER A 264 -7.31 11.84 13.11
N ASP A 265 -8.52 12.36 13.05
CA ASP A 265 -9.41 12.49 14.21
C ASP A 265 -9.76 11.13 14.82
N ASP A 266 -10.03 10.13 14.00
CA ASP A 266 -10.31 8.77 14.49
C ASP A 266 -9.08 8.13 15.13
N LEU A 267 -7.87 8.40 14.62
CA LEU A 267 -6.62 7.94 15.21
C LEU A 267 -6.27 8.68 16.51
N ILE A 268 -6.60 9.97 16.62
CA ILE A 268 -6.46 10.74 17.87
C ILE A 268 -7.41 10.22 18.94
N LYS A 269 -8.69 9.98 18.59
CA LYS A 269 -9.70 9.41 19.52
C LYS A 269 -9.28 8.04 20.03
N GLN A 270 -8.57 7.26 19.22
CA GLN A 270 -8.05 5.94 19.59
C GLN A 270 -6.65 6.00 20.22
N GLU A 271 -6.13 7.20 20.49
CA GLU A 271 -4.83 7.45 21.14
C GLU A 271 -3.61 6.90 20.35
N TYR A 272 -3.75 6.66 19.04
CA TYR A 272 -2.64 6.20 18.20
C TYR A 272 -1.72 7.34 17.74
N ILE A 273 -2.28 8.54 17.59
CA ILE A 273 -1.53 9.78 17.33
C ILE A 273 -2.05 10.86 18.30
N TRP A 274 -1.43 12.04 18.32
CA TRP A 274 -1.85 13.16 19.17
C TRP A 274 -1.92 14.47 18.38
N ASP A 275 -2.69 15.44 18.87
CA ASP A 275 -3.00 16.69 18.16
C ASP A 275 -1.77 17.41 17.58
N ALA A 276 -0.66 17.41 18.33
CA ALA A 276 0.54 18.14 17.95
C ALA A 276 1.29 17.56 16.73
N ILE A 277 0.90 16.39 16.21
CA ILE A 277 1.41 15.82 14.96
C ILE A 277 0.32 15.65 13.89
N LYS A 278 -0.91 16.10 14.16
CA LYS A 278 -2.08 15.92 13.29
C LYS A 278 -1.82 16.42 11.86
N GLU A 279 -1.50 17.69 11.70
CA GLU A 279 -1.33 18.30 10.38
C GLU A 279 -0.18 17.69 9.54
N PRO A 280 1.05 17.48 10.09
CA PRO A 280 2.08 16.72 9.39
C PRO A 280 1.66 15.30 8.98
N TYR A 281 0.83 14.65 9.81
CA TYR A 281 0.31 13.32 9.55
C TYR A 281 -0.78 13.31 8.47
N GLU A 282 -1.64 14.32 8.43
CA GLU A 282 -2.66 14.52 7.37
C GLU A 282 -2.01 14.66 5.99
N ILE A 283 -0.93 15.43 5.88
CA ILE A 283 -0.15 15.56 4.64
C ILE A 283 0.34 14.18 4.17
N LEU A 284 0.87 13.37 5.09
CA LEU A 284 1.31 12.01 4.77
C LEU A 284 0.13 11.11 4.38
N ILE A 285 -1.00 11.20 5.08
CA ILE A 285 -2.22 10.45 4.73
C ILE A 285 -2.66 10.78 3.31
N GLU A 286 -2.68 12.04 2.90
CA GLU A 286 -3.09 12.42 1.53
C GLU A 286 -2.16 11.84 0.46
N LYS A 287 -0.84 11.83 0.72
CA LYS A 287 0.13 11.14 -0.13
C LYS A 287 -0.15 9.64 -0.21
N MET A 288 -0.45 9.00 0.93
CA MET A 288 -0.81 7.58 1.00
C MET A 288 -2.12 7.27 0.26
N ILE A 289 -3.14 8.12 0.37
CA ILE A 289 -4.42 8.01 -0.35
C ILE A 289 -4.16 8.01 -1.85
N ILE A 290 -3.39 8.98 -2.36
CA ILE A 290 -3.07 9.07 -3.79
C ILE A 290 -2.26 7.86 -4.26
N LYS A 291 -1.26 7.43 -3.47
CA LYS A 291 -0.46 6.24 -3.80
C LYS A 291 -1.32 4.99 -3.90
N PHE A 292 -2.21 4.76 -2.93
CA PHE A 292 -3.08 3.59 -2.94
C PHE A 292 -4.16 3.67 -4.03
N ALA A 293 -4.70 4.85 -4.31
CA ALA A 293 -5.64 5.05 -5.42
C ALA A 293 -4.97 4.73 -6.77
N LEU A 294 -3.73 5.15 -6.96
CA LEU A 294 -2.93 4.81 -8.15
C LEU A 294 -2.72 3.29 -8.26
N ASP A 295 -2.39 2.61 -7.15
CA ASP A 295 -2.23 1.15 -7.12
C ASP A 295 -3.54 0.38 -7.39
N LEU A 296 -4.68 0.98 -7.07
CA LEU A 296 -6.02 0.47 -7.39
C LEU A 296 -6.46 0.77 -8.83
N GLY A 297 -5.64 1.47 -9.62
CA GLY A 297 -5.91 1.78 -11.03
C GLY A 297 -6.79 3.00 -11.25
N VAL A 298 -6.90 3.90 -10.27
CA VAL A 298 -7.62 5.18 -10.45
C VAL A 298 -6.90 6.02 -11.53
N PRO A 299 -7.63 6.63 -12.49
CA PRO A 299 -7.01 7.40 -13.56
C PRO A 299 -6.22 8.60 -13.03
N LYS A 300 -5.00 8.80 -13.55
CA LYS A 300 -4.12 9.92 -13.18
C LYS A 300 -4.84 11.26 -13.17
N THR A 301 -5.66 11.56 -14.18
CA THR A 301 -6.41 12.83 -14.28
C THR A 301 -7.32 13.10 -13.08
N SER A 302 -7.90 12.05 -12.47
CA SER A 302 -8.73 12.20 -11.27
C SER A 302 -7.87 12.43 -10.02
N LEU A 303 -6.67 11.84 -9.97
CA LEU A 303 -5.71 12.06 -8.89
C LEU A 303 -5.16 13.49 -8.95
N TRP A 304 -4.80 13.97 -10.15
CA TRP A 304 -4.42 15.36 -10.40
C TRP A 304 -5.48 16.35 -9.92
N ASP A 305 -6.75 16.12 -10.24
CA ASP A 305 -7.86 16.93 -9.75
C ASP A 305 -7.87 17.01 -8.21
N MET A 306 -7.72 15.88 -7.53
CA MET A 306 -7.74 15.83 -6.06
C MET A 306 -6.53 16.55 -5.45
N SER A 307 -5.33 16.28 -5.96
CA SER A 307 -4.09 16.85 -5.45
C SER A 307 -4.01 18.37 -5.62
N LEU A 308 -4.54 18.92 -6.73
CA LEU A 308 -4.55 20.36 -6.97
C LEU A 308 -5.59 21.09 -6.10
N LEU A 309 -6.65 20.41 -5.66
CA LEU A 309 -7.73 21.01 -4.88
C LEU A 309 -7.51 20.88 -3.36
N SER A 310 -6.53 20.10 -2.92
CA SER A 310 -6.20 19.94 -1.50
C SER A 310 -5.55 21.21 -0.94
N THR A 311 -6.14 21.75 0.13
CA THR A 311 -5.55 22.89 0.83
C THR A 311 -4.45 22.45 1.77
N ILE A 312 -4.56 21.25 2.36
CA ILE A 312 -3.55 20.69 3.27
C ILE A 312 -2.22 20.45 2.54
N LEU A 313 -2.24 19.86 1.35
CA LEU A 313 -1.03 19.65 0.52
C LEU A 313 -0.39 20.95 0.03
N SER A 314 -1.17 22.03 -0.07
CA SER A 314 -0.70 23.34 -0.53
C SER A 314 0.04 24.13 0.55
N LYS A 315 -0.12 23.77 1.84
CA LYS A 315 0.50 24.48 2.96
C LYS A 315 2.02 24.34 2.99
N PRO A 316 2.62 23.13 2.91
CA PRO A 316 4.06 23.00 2.93
C PRO A 316 4.67 23.17 1.53
N GLU A 317 5.86 23.76 1.48
CA GLU A 317 6.60 23.94 0.24
C GLU A 317 6.89 22.57 -0.42
N GLY A 318 6.51 22.44 -1.70
CA GLY A 318 6.67 21.19 -2.46
C GLY A 318 5.68 20.07 -2.13
N GLY A 319 4.68 20.29 -1.26
CA GLY A 319 3.68 19.27 -0.90
C GLY A 319 2.92 18.73 -2.12
N THR A 320 2.29 19.62 -2.88
CA THR A 320 1.60 19.26 -4.14
C THR A 320 2.55 18.64 -5.16
N ILE A 321 3.78 19.15 -5.27
CA ILE A 321 4.80 18.66 -6.21
C ILE A 321 5.16 17.20 -5.93
N SER A 322 5.34 16.84 -4.66
CA SER A 322 5.70 15.47 -4.32
C SER A 322 4.56 14.50 -4.64
N VAL A 323 3.29 14.90 -4.50
CA VAL A 323 2.14 14.07 -4.92
C VAL A 323 2.08 13.91 -6.43
N ILE A 324 2.38 14.97 -7.16
CA ILE A 324 2.49 14.96 -8.62
C ILE A 324 3.56 13.96 -9.07
N ASN A 325 4.73 13.99 -8.44
CA ASN A 325 5.80 13.02 -8.71
C ASN A 325 5.34 11.58 -8.46
N ILE A 326 4.58 11.32 -7.39
CA ILE A 326 3.97 10.00 -7.13
C ILE A 326 3.06 9.60 -8.29
N ILE A 327 2.18 10.50 -8.76
CA ILE A 327 1.24 10.22 -9.86
C ILE A 327 2.00 9.91 -11.16
N GLU A 328 3.11 10.59 -11.41
CA GLU A 328 3.96 10.33 -12.58
C GLU A 328 4.85 9.08 -12.46
N GLY A 329 4.80 8.40 -11.32
CA GLY A 329 5.46 7.12 -11.11
C GLY A 329 6.86 7.25 -10.50
N SER A 330 7.15 8.37 -9.84
CA SER A 330 8.37 8.52 -9.06
C SER A 330 8.52 7.36 -8.08
N THR A 331 9.76 6.87 -7.98
CA THR A 331 10.15 5.83 -7.04
C THR A 331 10.94 6.39 -5.86
N ARG A 332 11.13 7.72 -5.79
CA ARG A 332 11.79 8.39 -4.67
C ARG A 332 10.92 8.21 -3.42
N TYR A 333 11.53 7.79 -2.32
CA TYR A 333 10.76 7.57 -1.09
C TYR A 333 10.36 8.91 -0.46
N GLU A 334 11.15 9.95 -0.71
CA GLU A 334 10.96 11.33 -0.28
C GLU A 334 9.63 11.87 -0.77
N ASP A 335 9.23 11.56 -2.00
CA ASP A 335 7.95 11.99 -2.53
C ASP A 335 6.77 11.46 -1.70
N LEU A 336 6.88 10.26 -1.11
CA LEU A 336 5.85 9.68 -0.24
C LEU A 336 6.04 10.05 1.25
N ASN A 337 7.29 10.23 1.72
CA ASN A 337 7.64 10.21 3.15
C ASN A 337 8.32 11.47 3.69
N LEU A 338 8.79 12.38 2.85
CA LEU A 338 9.35 13.64 3.32
C LEU A 338 8.61 14.79 2.65
N VAL A 339 8.51 15.89 3.36
CA VAL A 339 8.29 17.18 2.73
C VAL A 339 9.64 17.89 2.79
N SER A 340 10.64 17.33 2.09
CA SER A 340 11.92 18.00 1.92
C SER A 340 12.30 18.06 0.44
N ILE A 341 12.81 19.24 0.10
CA ILE A 341 13.13 19.74 -1.23
C ILE A 341 14.31 18.93 -1.78
N ALA A 342 14.04 17.79 -2.41
CA ALA A 342 14.98 17.23 -3.37
C ALA A 342 14.75 17.97 -4.69
N GLU A 343 15.82 18.57 -5.25
CA GLU A 343 15.85 19.27 -6.55
C GLU A 343 14.76 18.73 -7.49
N SER A 344 13.71 19.54 -7.63
CA SER A 344 12.64 19.29 -8.58
C SER A 344 13.24 19.42 -9.97
N GLU A 345 12.88 18.48 -10.85
CA GLU A 345 12.85 18.82 -12.27
C GLU A 345 11.67 19.79 -12.45
N ASP A 346 11.88 21.08 -12.11
CA ASP A 346 10.87 22.15 -12.24
C ASP A 346 10.22 22.16 -13.63
N SER A 347 10.95 21.68 -14.65
CA SER A 347 10.46 21.54 -16.02
C SER A 347 9.23 20.65 -16.17
N LEU A 348 9.08 19.58 -15.37
CA LEU A 348 7.93 18.66 -15.50
C LEU A 348 6.63 19.27 -15.00
N LEU A 349 6.70 20.10 -13.96
CA LEU A 349 5.51 20.73 -13.36
C LEU A 349 4.99 21.85 -14.25
N ASP A 350 5.90 22.66 -14.79
CA ASP A 350 5.56 23.74 -15.73
C ASP A 350 4.93 23.18 -17.01
N ASP A 351 5.38 22.02 -17.48
CA ASP A 351 4.80 21.34 -18.63
C ASP A 351 3.37 20.84 -18.33
N VAL A 352 3.14 20.18 -17.18
CA VAL A 352 1.79 19.68 -16.83
C VAL A 352 0.82 20.80 -16.46
N LEU A 353 1.25 21.79 -15.67
CA LEU A 353 0.44 22.97 -15.37
C LEU A 353 0.20 23.80 -16.64
N GLY A 354 1.15 23.79 -17.58
CA GLY A 354 1.03 24.40 -18.89
C GLY A 354 -0.10 23.81 -19.73
N ASP A 355 -0.50 22.56 -19.50
CA ASP A 355 -1.59 21.88 -20.22
C ASP A 355 -2.98 22.07 -19.58
N ILE A 356 -3.04 22.70 -18.40
CA ILE A 356 -4.29 23.04 -17.71
C ILE A 356 -4.80 24.38 -18.25
N GLU A 357 -6.03 24.42 -18.74
CA GLU A 357 -6.66 25.68 -19.17
C GLU A 357 -7.27 26.46 -17.98
N GLY A 358 -7.78 25.72 -16.98
CA GLY A 358 -8.32 26.25 -15.74
C GLY A 358 -9.26 25.26 -15.05
N PHE A 359 -10.07 25.73 -14.12
CA PHE A 359 -11.03 24.90 -13.37
C PHE A 359 -12.48 25.27 -13.68
N CYS A 360 -13.35 24.26 -13.66
CA CYS A 360 -14.78 24.40 -13.89
C CYS A 360 -15.43 25.25 -12.78
N ILE A 361 -16.08 26.35 -13.17
CA ILE A 361 -16.75 27.27 -12.23
C ILE A 361 -17.95 26.66 -11.50
N SER A 362 -18.46 25.51 -11.96
CA SER A 362 -19.63 24.84 -11.36
C SER A 362 -19.25 23.74 -10.38
N CYS A 363 -18.07 23.12 -10.50
CA CYS A 363 -17.72 21.94 -9.70
C CYS A 363 -16.24 21.82 -9.34
N GLY A 364 -15.44 22.86 -9.62
CA GLY A 364 -14.01 22.95 -9.31
C GLY A 364 -13.10 22.00 -10.10
N LYS A 365 -13.64 21.18 -11.01
CA LYS A 365 -12.85 20.18 -11.75
C LYS A 365 -11.81 20.84 -12.68
N THR A 366 -10.58 20.33 -12.69
CA THR A 366 -9.54 20.75 -13.64
C THR A 366 -9.95 20.42 -15.07
N ILE A 367 -9.81 21.41 -15.95
CA ILE A 367 -10.10 21.33 -17.38
C ILE A 367 -8.79 21.48 -18.15
N TRP A 368 -8.44 20.43 -18.87
CA TRP A 368 -7.25 20.37 -19.72
C TRP A 368 -7.52 21.10 -21.04
N LYS A 369 -6.48 21.70 -21.64
CA LYS A 369 -6.58 22.41 -22.94
C LYS A 369 -7.26 21.58 -24.03
N LYS A 370 -6.92 20.29 -24.10
CA LYS A 370 -7.49 19.33 -25.07
C LYS A 370 -8.99 19.05 -24.86
N ASP A 371 -9.51 19.30 -23.66
CA ASP A 371 -10.88 18.96 -23.25
C ASP A 371 -11.81 20.18 -23.19
N ILE A 372 -11.31 21.37 -23.54
CA ILE A 372 -12.06 22.64 -23.43
C ILE A 372 -13.33 22.66 -24.28
N THR A 373 -13.38 21.89 -25.36
CA THR A 373 -14.55 21.80 -26.26
C THR A 373 -15.60 20.80 -25.78
N ASN A 374 -15.26 19.97 -24.77
CA ASN A 374 -16.16 18.98 -24.21
C ASN A 374 -16.92 19.56 -23.01
N PRO A 375 -18.14 19.10 -22.70
CA PRO A 375 -18.77 19.43 -21.42
C PRO A 375 -17.90 18.94 -20.25
N CYS A 376 -17.96 19.63 -19.11
CA CYS A 376 -17.25 19.23 -17.90
C CYS A 376 -17.54 17.75 -17.59
N PRO A 377 -16.52 16.88 -17.45
CA PRO A 377 -16.75 15.45 -17.26
C PRO A 377 -17.23 15.10 -15.85
N ARG A 378 -17.21 16.06 -14.89
CA ARG A 378 -17.78 15.88 -13.55
C ARG A 378 -19.24 16.33 -13.46
N CYS A 379 -19.57 17.53 -13.93
CA CYS A 379 -20.92 18.09 -13.79
C CYS A 379 -21.73 18.21 -15.09
N GLY A 380 -21.15 17.89 -16.24
CA GLY A 380 -21.80 17.96 -17.55
C GLY A 380 -22.04 19.37 -18.10
N MET A 381 -21.66 20.43 -17.37
CA MET A 381 -21.83 21.82 -17.81
C MET A 381 -21.00 22.10 -19.07
N ARG A 382 -21.64 22.66 -20.10
CA ARG A 382 -20.96 23.13 -21.32
C ARG A 382 -20.34 24.50 -21.08
N PHE A 383 -19.13 24.70 -21.59
CA PHE A 383 -18.37 25.94 -21.42
C PHE A 383 -18.81 26.98 -22.45
N ASP A 384 -20.03 27.48 -22.33
CA ASP A 384 -20.52 28.53 -23.21
C ASP A 384 -20.21 29.89 -22.57
N THR A 385 -19.27 30.64 -23.16
CA THR A 385 -19.03 32.08 -22.94
C THR A 385 -18.49 32.58 -21.57
N ILE A 386 -18.28 31.74 -20.55
CA ILE A 386 -17.71 32.18 -19.25
C ILE A 386 -16.44 31.41 -18.90
N LYS A 387 -15.37 32.19 -18.68
CA LYS A 387 -14.00 31.75 -18.39
C LYS A 387 -13.95 30.80 -17.20
N LEU A 388 -13.19 29.71 -17.36
CA LEU A 388 -12.70 28.87 -16.27
C LEU A 388 -12.08 29.74 -15.16
N THR A 389 -12.22 29.34 -13.89
CA THR A 389 -11.43 29.99 -12.85
C THR A 389 -9.97 29.54 -13.00
N LYS A 390 -9.03 30.48 -12.96
CA LYS A 390 -7.60 30.16 -12.90
C LYS A 390 -7.05 30.15 -11.47
N ASN A 391 -7.89 30.53 -10.51
CA ASN A 391 -7.53 30.55 -9.09
C ASN A 391 -7.85 29.18 -8.48
N VAL A 392 -6.82 28.50 -7.98
CA VAL A 392 -6.88 27.16 -7.38
C VAL A 392 -7.69 27.18 -6.07
N ASN A 393 -7.47 28.16 -5.20
CA ASN A 393 -8.21 28.27 -3.92
C ASN A 393 -9.71 28.42 -4.18
N LYS A 394 -10.08 29.29 -5.13
CA LYS A 394 -11.47 29.45 -5.55
C LYS A 394 -12.03 28.17 -6.18
N ALA A 395 -11.22 27.41 -6.92
CA ALA A 395 -11.63 26.13 -7.47
C ALA A 395 -11.87 25.07 -6.39
N SER A 396 -11.03 25.06 -5.34
CA SER A 396 -11.16 24.20 -4.17
C SER A 396 -12.47 24.49 -3.43
N GLU A 397 -12.75 25.76 -3.13
CA GLU A 397 -14.03 26.21 -2.53
C GLU A 397 -15.24 25.72 -3.33
N ILE A 398 -15.25 25.98 -4.65
CA ILE A 398 -16.33 25.54 -5.55
C ILE A 398 -16.46 24.00 -5.54
N SER A 399 -15.34 23.27 -5.48
CA SER A 399 -15.35 21.81 -5.45
C SER A 399 -15.96 21.27 -4.15
N VAL A 400 -15.66 21.90 -3.01
CA VAL A 400 -16.23 21.55 -1.70
C VAL A 400 -17.74 21.83 -1.70
N GLU A 401 -18.17 23.02 -2.11
CA GLU A 401 -19.59 23.40 -2.19
C GLU A 401 -20.38 22.43 -3.10
N TYR A 402 -19.82 22.09 -4.26
CA TYR A 402 -20.42 21.15 -5.18
C TYR A 402 -20.60 19.75 -4.54
N ARG A 403 -19.60 19.28 -3.78
CA ARG A 403 -19.68 17.99 -3.06
C ARG A 403 -20.75 18.03 -1.97
N GLN A 404 -20.81 19.10 -1.17
CA GLN A 404 -21.80 19.24 -0.10
C GLN A 404 -23.23 19.26 -0.65
N LYS A 405 -23.47 20.05 -1.70
CA LYS A 405 -24.78 20.09 -2.37
C LYS A 405 -25.19 18.72 -2.88
N TYR A 406 -24.25 17.98 -3.44
CA TYR A 406 -24.51 16.64 -3.95
C TYR A 406 -24.79 15.62 -2.83
N LEU A 407 -24.05 15.66 -1.72
CA LEU A 407 -24.30 14.78 -0.57
C LEU A 407 -25.73 14.98 -0.02
N LEU A 408 -26.23 16.21 0.00
CA LEU A 408 -27.61 16.52 0.35
C LEU A 408 -28.62 15.95 -0.67
N GLU A 409 -28.31 15.98 -1.97
CA GLU A 409 -29.16 15.37 -3.00
C GLU A 409 -29.22 13.82 -2.89
N GLU A 410 -28.19 13.19 -2.32
CA GLU A 410 -28.13 11.73 -2.11
C GLU A 410 -28.74 11.23 -0.79
N GLU A 411 -29.12 12.14 0.13
CA GLU A 411 -29.68 11.77 1.43
C GLU A 411 -31.02 11.02 1.26
N GLU A 412 -31.11 9.84 1.88
CA GLU A 412 -32.33 9.03 1.87
C GLU A 412 -33.30 9.52 2.95
N ILE A 413 -34.39 10.14 2.52
CA ILE A 413 -35.50 10.54 3.38
C ILE A 413 -36.63 9.52 3.27
N GLU A 414 -37.47 9.42 4.30
CA GLU A 414 -38.76 8.74 4.14
C GLU A 414 -39.62 9.51 3.14
N CYS A 415 -40.33 8.79 2.28
CA CYS A 415 -41.22 9.40 1.33
C CYS A 415 -42.24 10.30 2.05
N PRO A 416 -42.42 11.57 1.63
CA PRO A 416 -43.36 12.51 2.28
C PRO A 416 -44.83 12.10 2.14
N ASN A 417 -45.12 11.04 1.40
CA ASN A 417 -46.42 10.39 1.42
C ASN A 417 -46.54 9.53 2.70
N PRO A 418 -47.45 9.86 3.63
CA PRO A 418 -47.60 9.13 4.89
C PRO A 418 -48.00 7.65 4.70
N ASP A 419 -48.54 7.27 3.54
CA ASP A 419 -48.89 5.89 3.20
C ASP A 419 -47.75 5.12 2.49
N CYS A 420 -46.57 5.73 2.33
CA CYS A 420 -45.42 5.14 1.64
C CYS A 420 -44.19 5.10 2.56
N THR A 421 -43.78 3.90 2.96
CA THR A 421 -42.58 3.68 3.79
C THR A 421 -41.29 3.58 2.98
N TYR A 422 -41.33 3.92 1.70
CA TYR A 422 -40.17 3.83 0.80
C TYR A 422 -39.19 4.95 1.11
N ARG A 423 -37.90 4.62 1.15
CA ARG A 423 -36.83 5.62 1.26
C ARG A 423 -36.50 6.16 -0.12
N VAL A 424 -36.47 7.47 -0.23
CA VAL A 424 -36.30 8.21 -1.48
C VAL A 424 -35.16 9.19 -1.33
N LYS A 425 -34.39 9.41 -2.39
CA LYS A 425 -33.34 10.43 -2.40
C LYS A 425 -33.94 11.78 -2.80
N ILE A 426 -33.54 12.85 -2.13
CA ILE A 426 -34.02 14.22 -2.42
C ILE A 426 -33.83 14.56 -3.91
N GLY A 427 -32.72 14.12 -4.52
CA GLY A 427 -32.42 14.35 -5.93
C GLY A 427 -33.24 13.54 -6.94
N TRP A 428 -34.14 12.65 -6.52
CA TRP A 428 -34.95 11.85 -7.45
C TRP A 428 -36.13 12.62 -8.05
N GLY A 429 -36.53 13.73 -7.44
CA GLY A 429 -37.66 14.55 -7.91
C GLY A 429 -39.05 13.90 -7.75
N GLU A 430 -39.16 12.58 -7.82
CA GLU A 430 -40.38 11.82 -7.56
C GLU A 430 -40.12 10.47 -6.85
N CYS A 431 -41.09 10.01 -6.06
CA CYS A 431 -41.03 8.69 -5.43
C CYS A 431 -41.35 7.60 -6.46
N PRO A 432 -40.46 6.63 -6.72
CA PRO A 432 -40.71 5.59 -7.71
C PRO A 432 -41.82 4.61 -7.28
N GLN A 433 -42.15 4.56 -5.98
CA GLN A 433 -43.20 3.67 -5.47
C GLN A 433 -44.60 4.30 -5.48
N CYS A 434 -44.73 5.59 -5.18
CA CYS A 434 -46.04 6.25 -5.09
C CYS A 434 -46.21 7.49 -5.98
N GLY A 435 -45.19 7.87 -6.77
CA GLY A 435 -45.24 8.98 -7.72
C GLY A 435 -45.30 10.38 -7.09
N VAL A 436 -45.11 10.49 -5.77
CA VAL A 436 -45.13 11.81 -5.09
C VAL A 436 -43.90 12.61 -5.48
N VAL A 437 -44.13 13.84 -5.97
CA VAL A 437 -43.09 14.78 -6.39
C VAL A 437 -42.51 15.50 -5.17
N PHE A 438 -41.19 15.50 -5.04
CA PHE A 438 -40.44 16.22 -4.01
C PHE A 438 -40.24 17.67 -4.45
N LYS A 439 -40.54 18.64 -3.58
CA LYS A 439 -40.33 20.08 -3.85
C LYS A 439 -39.04 20.59 -3.23
#